data_AF-A0A8T4MX86-F1
#
_entry.id   AF-A0A8T4MX86-F1
#
_cell.length_a   1.000
_cell.length_b   1.000
_cell.length_c   1.000
_cell.angle_alpha   90.00
_cell.angle_beta   90.00
_cell.angle_gamma   90.00
#
_symmetry.space_group_name_H-M   'P 1'
#
loop_
_entity.id
_entity.type
_entity.pdbx_description
1 polymer ?
#
loop_
_entity_poly.entity_id
_entity_poly.type
_entity_poly.pdbx_seq_one_letter_code
_entity_poly.pdbx_strand_id
1 'polypeptide(L)'
;MRKYVVLICALLVVVFLSLVVLAYSFAESSGKVSNSLYRIYTRAVCSGNTCQDYEFSCLNGSVISSRAISGFVTFGEDWVDNRDEKDLDKC
;
A
#
# COMPACT_ATOMS: atom_id res chain seq x y z
N MET A 1 19.58 -48.29 -24.68
CA MET A 1 18.23 -47.68 -24.54
C MET A 1 17.81 -47.48 -23.08
N ARG A 2 17.72 -48.52 -22.23
CA ARG A 2 17.34 -48.35 -20.80
C ARG A 2 18.15 -47.30 -20.01
N LYS A 3 19.48 -47.25 -20.19
CA LYS A 3 20.34 -46.26 -19.49
C LYS A 3 20.00 -44.81 -19.86
N TYR A 4 19.66 -44.55 -21.13
CA TYR A 4 19.26 -43.22 -21.61
C TYR A 4 17.87 -42.83 -21.12
N VAL A 5 16.95 -43.80 -21.03
CA VAL A 5 15.60 -43.56 -20.46
C VAL A 5 15.71 -43.14 -18.99
N VAL A 6 16.54 -43.81 -18.20
CA VAL A 6 16.77 -43.44 -16.79
C VAL A 6 17.37 -42.04 -16.66
N LEU A 7 18.34 -41.70 -17.51
CA LEU A 7 18.92 -40.35 -17.55
C LEU A 7 17.89 -39.27 -17.90
N ILE A 8 17.04 -39.53 -18.89
CA ILE A 8 15.98 -38.59 -19.29
C ILE A 8 14.97 -38.41 -18.16
N CYS A 9 14.55 -39.49 -17.50
CA CYS A 9 13.66 -39.40 -16.34
C CYS A 9 14.27 -38.60 -15.20
N ALA A 10 15.55 -38.82 -14.88
CA ALA A 10 16.24 -38.05 -13.85
C ALA A 10 16.32 -36.55 -14.19
N LEU A 11 16.60 -36.22 -15.46
CA LEU A 11 16.63 -34.84 -15.94
C LEU A 11 15.25 -34.16 -15.79
N LEU A 12 14.18 -34.86 -16.15
CA LEU A 12 12.81 -34.34 -16.03
C LEU A 12 12.43 -34.05 -14.58
N VAL A 13 12.86 -34.88 -13.64
CA VAL A 13 12.64 -34.64 -12.20
C VAL A 13 13.36 -33.38 -11.73
N VAL A 14 14.62 -33.19 -12.14
CA VAL A 14 15.39 -31.98 -11.79
C VAL A 14 14.74 -30.72 -12.36
N VAL A 15 14.31 -30.76 -13.62
CA VAL A 15 13.59 -29.64 -14.26
C VAL A 15 12.29 -29.35 -13.53
N PHE A 16 11.49 -30.37 -13.20
CA PHE A 16 10.24 -30.20 -12.47
C PHE A 16 10.47 -29.55 -11.09
N LEU A 17 11.47 -30.01 -10.33
CA LEU A 17 11.81 -29.43 -9.03
C LEU A 17 12.26 -27.96 -9.16
N SER A 18 13.05 -27.63 -10.18
CA SER A 18 13.47 -26.25 -10.44
C SER A 18 12.29 -25.32 -10.77
N LEU A 19 11.31 -25.81 -11.51
CA LEU A 19 10.08 -25.07 -11.83
C LEU A 19 9.23 -24.82 -10.57
N VAL A 20 9.14 -25.80 -9.68
CA VAL A 20 8.43 -25.64 -8.40
C VAL A 20 9.08 -24.54 -7.56
N VAL A 21 10.41 -24.54 -7.41
CA VAL A 21 11.14 -23.50 -6.67
C VAL A 21 10.90 -22.11 -7.29
N LEU A 22 10.97 -22.01 -8.62
CA LEU A 22 10.72 -20.75 -9.33
C LEU A 22 9.29 -20.23 -9.10
N ALA A 23 8.29 -21.11 -9.11
CA ALA A 23 6.90 -20.77 -8.86
C ALA A 23 6.67 -20.25 -7.44
N TYR A 24 7.30 -20.85 -6.43
CA TYR A 24 7.24 -20.37 -5.04
C TYR A 24 7.86 -18.97 -4.89
N SER A 25 9.04 -18.74 -5.47
CA SER A 25 9.68 -17.42 -5.44
C SER A 25 8.83 -16.33 -6.11
N PHE A 26 8.14 -16.69 -7.21
CA PHE A 26 7.25 -15.77 -7.91
C PHE A 26 5.97 -15.49 -7.11
N ALA A 27 5.39 -16.50 -6.45
CA ALA A 27 4.22 -16.36 -5.58
C ALA A 27 4.51 -15.43 -4.38
N GLU A 28 5.70 -15.54 -3.78
CA GLU A 28 6.09 -14.67 -2.67
C GLU A 28 6.28 -13.21 -3.12
N SER A 29 6.83 -12.99 -4.31
CA SER A 29 7.00 -11.66 -4.89
C SER A 29 5.67 -11.02 -5.31
N SER A 30 4.70 -11.82 -5.77
CA SER A 30 3.39 -11.32 -6.23
C SER A 30 2.39 -11.07 -5.10
N GLY A 31 2.55 -11.75 -3.95
CA GLY A 31 1.75 -11.50 -2.74
C GLY A 31 2.10 -10.21 -1.98
N LYS A 32 3.26 -9.59 -2.25
CA LYS A 32 3.75 -8.37 -1.57
C LYS A 32 3.80 -7.12 -2.45
N VAL A 33 3.29 -7.15 -3.68
CA VAL A 33 2.92 -5.91 -4.39
C VAL A 33 1.56 -5.46 -3.85
N SER A 34 1.57 -5.13 -2.57
CA SER A 34 0.41 -4.64 -1.88
C SER A 34 0.17 -3.20 -2.34
N ASN A 35 -1.05 -2.92 -2.80
CA ASN A 35 -1.61 -1.57 -2.89
C ASN A 35 -1.51 -0.78 -1.55
N SER A 36 -0.97 -1.35 -0.47
CA SER A 36 -0.65 -0.66 0.79
C SER A 36 0.59 0.22 0.74
N LEU A 37 1.39 0.21 -0.32
CA LEU A 37 2.59 1.06 -0.36
C LEU A 37 2.19 2.51 -0.61
N TYR A 38 1.28 2.79 -1.54
CA TYR A 38 0.88 4.14 -1.90
C TYR A 38 -0.62 4.37 -1.69
N ARG A 39 -0.98 5.34 -0.85
CA ARG A 39 -2.37 5.72 -0.56
C ARG A 39 -2.54 7.22 -0.68
N ILE A 40 -3.65 7.65 -1.27
CA ILE A 40 -4.09 9.05 -1.24
C ILE A 40 -5.34 9.15 -0.38
N TYR A 41 -5.40 10.15 0.50
CA TYR A 41 -6.60 10.47 1.27
C TYR A 41 -6.72 11.98 1.46
N THR A 42 -7.90 12.45 1.85
CA THR A 42 -8.14 13.85 2.18
C THR A 42 -8.41 14.01 3.68
N ARG A 43 -7.90 15.10 4.26
CA ARG A 43 -8.27 15.52 5.62
C ARG A 43 -8.31 17.03 5.73
N ALA A 44 -9.16 17.52 6.61
CA ALA A 44 -9.16 18.92 7.02
C ALA A 44 -8.05 19.13 8.05
N VAL A 45 -7.30 20.22 7.91
CA VAL A 45 -6.32 20.70 8.90
C VAL A 45 -6.86 22.03 9.44
N CYS A 46 -7.03 22.10 10.76
CA CYS A 46 -7.66 23.24 11.43
C CYS A 46 -6.69 23.93 12.40
N SER A 47 -6.77 25.25 12.47
CA SER A 47 -6.09 26.10 13.45
C SER A 47 -7.13 27.04 14.07
N GLY A 48 -7.54 26.74 15.31
CA GLY A 48 -8.71 27.39 15.93
C GLY A 48 -10.00 27.05 15.17
N ASN A 49 -10.80 28.06 14.85
CA ASN A 49 -12.04 27.93 14.08
C ASN A 49 -11.85 27.98 12.56
N THR A 50 -10.60 27.98 12.07
CA THR A 50 -10.31 28.03 10.64
C THR A 50 -9.75 26.70 10.16
N CYS A 51 -10.35 26.12 9.14
CA CYS A 51 -9.97 24.84 8.55
C CYS A 51 -9.70 24.96 7.05
N GLN A 52 -8.88 24.06 6.54
CA GLN A 52 -8.64 23.89 5.10
C GLN A 52 -8.48 22.41 4.77
N ASP A 53 -9.00 21.97 3.63
CA ASP A 53 -8.86 20.59 3.18
C ASP A 53 -7.56 20.39 2.42
N TYR A 54 -6.91 19.26 2.73
CA TYR A 54 -5.67 18.83 2.12
C TYR A 54 -5.82 17.41 1.59
N GLU A 55 -5.21 17.15 0.44
CA GLU A 55 -4.94 15.82 -0.07
C GLU A 55 -3.54 15.40 0.36
N PHE A 56 -3.42 14.25 1.01
CA PHE A 56 -2.17 13.67 1.49
C PHE A 56 -1.84 12.41 0.69
N SER A 57 -0.58 12.28 0.29
CA SER A 57 -0.03 11.05 -0.29
C SER A 57 0.83 10.35 0.75
N CYS A 58 0.51 9.09 1.06
CA CYS A 58 1.30 8.23 1.93
C CYS A 58 2.16 7.29 1.09
N LEU A 59 3.40 7.07 1.54
CA LEU A 59 4.25 5.95 1.14
C LEU A 59 4.68 5.20 2.40
N ASN A 60 4.43 3.89 2.48
CA ASN A 60 4.82 3.06 3.64
C ASN A 60 4.31 3.57 4.99
N GLY A 61 3.06 4.04 5.06
CA GLY A 61 2.47 4.60 6.28
C GLY A 61 3.06 5.95 6.70
N SER A 62 3.86 6.59 5.85
CA SER A 62 4.40 7.93 6.08
C SER A 62 3.90 8.92 5.03
N VAL A 63 3.54 10.13 5.45
CA VAL A 63 3.20 11.21 4.52
C VAL A 63 4.43 11.60 3.72
N ILE A 64 4.34 11.57 2.39
CA ILE A 64 5.40 12.03 1.48
C ILE A 64 5.08 13.38 0.83
N SER A 65 3.80 13.71 0.71
CA SER A 65 3.37 14.99 0.18
C SER A 65 1.97 15.35 0.66
N SER A 66 1.69 16.66 0.68
CA SER A 66 0.37 17.20 0.94
C SER A 66 0.12 18.42 0.06
N ARG A 67 -1.09 18.57 -0.45
CA ARG A 67 -1.52 19.78 -1.17
C ARG A 67 -2.87 20.25 -0.67
N ALA A 68 -3.04 21.57 -0.54
CA ALA A 68 -4.34 22.15 -0.29
C ALA A 68 -5.24 21.94 -1.51
N ILE A 69 -6.49 21.52 -1.28
CA ILE A 69 -7.49 21.28 -2.33
C ILE A 69 -8.72 22.19 -2.19
N SER A 70 -8.85 22.88 -1.06
CA SER A 70 -9.88 23.89 -0.83
C SER A 70 -9.28 25.19 -0.29
N GLY A 71 -10.08 26.26 -0.28
CA GLY A 71 -9.74 27.50 0.41
C GLY A 71 -9.97 27.38 1.93
N PHE A 72 -9.64 28.44 2.66
CA PHE A 72 -9.94 28.50 4.09
C PHE A 72 -11.44 28.67 4.33
N VAL A 73 -11.95 27.94 5.32
CA VAL A 73 -13.29 28.10 5.87
C VAL A 73 -13.14 28.44 7.35
N THR A 74 -13.79 29.52 7.79
CA THR A 74 -13.83 29.95 9.19
C THR A 74 -15.23 29.72 9.74
N PHE A 75 -15.32 28.97 10.83
CA PHE A 75 -16.57 28.65 11.52
C PHE A 75 -16.84 29.61 12.69
N GLY A 76 -18.06 29.57 13.22
CA GLY A 76 -18.43 30.28 14.45
C GLY A 76 -17.62 29.81 15.66
N GLU A 77 -17.55 30.63 16.71
CA GLU A 77 -16.81 30.30 17.95
C GLU A 77 -17.41 29.09 18.69
N ASP A 78 -18.67 28.77 18.41
CA ASP A 78 -19.44 27.64 18.94
C ASP A 78 -19.25 26.35 18.14
N TRP A 79 -18.50 26.38 17.04
CA TRP A 79 -18.30 25.20 16.20
C TRP A 79 -17.31 24.22 16.83
N VAL A 80 -17.69 22.95 16.85
CA VAL A 80 -16.90 21.83 17.36
C VAL A 80 -16.77 20.77 16.28
N ASP A 81 -15.54 20.32 16.04
CA ASP A 81 -15.29 19.17 15.17
C ASP A 81 -15.67 17.87 15.91
N ASN A 82 -16.72 17.19 15.44
CA ASN A 82 -17.23 15.96 16.05
C ASN A 82 -16.48 14.69 15.60
N ARG A 83 -15.40 14.81 14.84
CA ARG A 83 -14.59 13.67 14.40
C ARG A 83 -13.61 13.26 15.50
N ASP A 84 -13.45 11.95 15.69
CA ASP A 84 -12.48 11.42 16.65
C ASP A 84 -11.03 11.59 16.13
N GLU A 85 -10.07 11.88 17.02
CA GLU A 85 -8.64 12.02 16.63
C GLU A 85 -8.08 10.77 15.93
N LYS A 86 -8.63 9.59 16.27
CA LYS A 86 -8.24 8.31 15.67
C LYS A 86 -8.63 8.21 14.19
N ASP A 87 -9.56 9.04 13.72
CA ASP A 87 -9.96 9.12 12.31
C ASP A 87 -9.07 10.09 11.50
N LEU A 88 -8.13 10.79 12.13
CA LEU A 88 -7.33 11.84 11.50
C LEU A 88 -5.96 11.36 10.98
N ASP A 89 -5.45 10.23 11.50
CA ASP A 89 -4.25 9.56 11.01
C ASP A 89 -4.61 8.29 10.23
N LYS A 90 -4.52 8.38 8.90
CA LYS A 90 -4.87 7.29 7.97
C LYS A 90 -3.72 6.90 7.02
N CYS A 91 -2.53 7.43 7.27
CA CYS A 91 -1.29 6.73 6.92
C CYS A 91 -1.04 5.68 8.03
#